data_AF-A0A8H6GJ98-F1
#
_entry.id   AF-A0A8H6GJ98-F1
#
_cell.length_a   1.000
_cell.length_b   1.000
_cell.length_c   1.000
_cell.angle_alpha   90.00
_cell.angle_beta   90.00
_cell.angle_gamma   90.00
#
_symmetry.space_group_name_H-M   'P 1'
#
loop_
_entity.id
_entity.type
_entity.pdbx_description
1 polymer ?
#
loop_
_entity_poly.entity_id
_entity_poly.type
_entity_poly.pdbx_seq_one_letter_code
_entity_poly.pdbx_strand_id
1 'polypeptide(L)'
;MTRHDYTEDDVAEAIYDITDRGLSQTQAAQKRGVPQWTISRRLSGRASRNERNQTHQRICRSQEESLLRWALRQESLGYAPSHSQLRACVEAILHQQGDNNPLGKHWTTRFVKRHPNLSTKLGKRQEASRFDGFTPRSVNWYFDIREDEYGWIKPENTVNVDKGGIMAGFGR
;
A
#
# COMPACT_ATOMS: atom_id res chain seq x y z
N MET A 1 -21.59 -11.69 16.73
CA MET A 1 -21.65 -10.41 16.00
C MET A 1 -22.10 -10.72 14.58
N THR A 2 -23.30 -10.30 14.20
CA THR A 2 -23.84 -10.42 12.84
C THR A 2 -22.93 -9.64 11.88
N ARG A 3 -22.33 -10.35 10.92
CA ARG A 3 -21.53 -9.72 9.86
C ARG A 3 -22.53 -9.16 8.86
N HIS A 4 -22.63 -7.85 8.78
CA HIS A 4 -23.42 -7.20 7.76
C HIS A 4 -22.58 -7.07 6.48
N ASP A 5 -23.21 -7.31 5.33
CA ASP A 5 -22.56 -7.37 4.00
C ASP A 5 -22.55 -6.02 3.25
N TYR A 6 -22.60 -4.89 3.97
CA TYR A 6 -22.51 -3.55 3.37
C TYR A 6 -21.18 -2.87 3.72
N THR A 7 -20.73 -2.01 2.82
CA THR A 7 -19.50 -1.21 2.91
C THR A 7 -19.80 0.23 3.38
N GLU A 8 -18.77 1.00 3.73
CA GLU A 8 -18.97 2.44 4.03
C GLU A 8 -19.33 3.24 2.76
N ASP A 9 -18.96 2.77 1.57
CA ASP A 9 -19.41 3.34 0.30
C ASP A 9 -20.93 3.16 0.14
N ASP A 10 -21.47 1.99 0.46
CA ASP A 10 -22.93 1.76 0.43
C ASP A 10 -23.67 2.70 1.40
N VAL A 11 -23.07 2.99 2.55
CA VAL A 11 -23.59 3.96 3.52
C VAL A 11 -23.52 5.39 2.97
N ALA A 12 -22.42 5.78 2.33
CA ALA A 12 -22.26 7.10 1.72
C ALA A 12 -23.27 7.32 0.58
N GLU A 13 -23.43 6.31 -0.29
CA GLU A 13 -24.41 6.30 -1.36
C GLU A 13 -25.85 6.34 -0.85
N ALA A 14 -26.14 5.67 0.28
CA ALA A 14 -27.46 5.74 0.92
C ALA A 14 -27.77 7.14 1.49
N ILE A 15 -26.76 7.81 2.04
CA ILE A 15 -26.89 9.21 2.50
C ILE A 15 -27.13 10.13 1.30
N TYR A 16 -26.37 9.95 0.21
CA TYR A 16 -26.53 10.72 -1.02
C TYR A 16 -27.92 10.54 -1.66
N ASP A 17 -28.44 9.30 -1.68
CA ASP A 17 -29.81 9.01 -2.11
C ASP A 17 -30.86 9.81 -1.30
N ILE A 18 -30.62 10.09 -0.02
CA ILE A 18 -31.53 10.86 0.84
C ILE A 18 -31.37 12.36 0.59
N THR A 19 -30.14 12.87 0.57
CA THR A 19 -29.87 14.31 0.55
C THR A 19 -30.06 14.93 -0.83
N ASP A 20 -29.68 14.21 -1.89
CA ASP A 20 -29.65 14.75 -3.26
C ASP A 20 -30.80 14.22 -4.12
N ARG A 21 -31.16 12.96 -3.92
CA ARG A 21 -32.22 12.30 -4.71
C ARG A 21 -33.58 12.25 -4.01
N GLY A 22 -33.67 12.75 -2.77
CA GLY A 22 -34.92 12.89 -2.02
C GLY A 22 -35.57 11.58 -1.57
N LEU A 23 -34.81 10.47 -1.52
CA LEU A 23 -35.35 9.20 -1.02
C LEU A 23 -35.59 9.26 0.49
N SER A 24 -36.63 8.58 0.97
CA SER A 24 -36.77 8.33 2.41
C SER A 24 -35.68 7.39 2.93
N GLN A 25 -35.39 7.43 4.23
CA GLN A 25 -34.39 6.54 4.84
C GLN A 25 -34.71 5.05 4.62
N THR A 26 -35.99 4.68 4.60
CA THR A 26 -36.43 3.31 4.35
C THR A 26 -36.16 2.88 2.91
N GLN A 27 -36.45 3.76 1.93
CA GLN A 27 -36.16 3.49 0.52
C GLN A 27 -34.66 3.38 0.26
N ALA A 28 -33.85 4.29 0.82
CA ALA A 28 -32.40 4.25 0.71
C ALA A 28 -31.80 3.00 1.36
N ALA A 29 -32.30 2.61 2.54
CA ALA A 29 -31.90 1.40 3.24
C ALA A 29 -32.16 0.13 2.41
N GLN A 30 -33.36 0.01 1.84
CA GLN A 30 -33.71 -1.13 0.98
C GLN A 30 -32.87 -1.14 -0.30
N LYS A 31 -32.72 0.01 -0.95
CA LYS A 31 -31.98 0.14 -2.22
C LYS A 31 -30.50 -0.22 -2.08
N ARG A 32 -29.86 0.12 -0.96
CA ARG A 32 -28.42 -0.09 -0.74
C ARG A 32 -28.08 -1.27 0.17
N GLY A 33 -29.08 -1.99 0.68
CA GLY A 33 -28.86 -3.09 1.62
C GLY A 33 -28.27 -2.66 2.97
N VAL A 34 -28.39 -1.37 3.32
CA VAL A 34 -27.85 -0.79 4.55
C VAL A 34 -28.98 -0.72 5.60
N PRO A 35 -28.78 -1.19 6.84
CA PRO A 35 -29.77 -1.04 7.90
C PRO A 35 -30.12 0.44 8.15
N GLN A 36 -31.42 0.76 8.19
CA GLN A 36 -31.90 2.13 8.37
C GLN A 36 -31.34 2.81 9.63
N TRP A 37 -31.14 2.06 10.72
CA TRP A 37 -30.52 2.60 11.94
C TRP A 37 -29.07 3.06 11.73
N THR A 38 -28.33 2.46 10.79
CA THR A 38 -26.94 2.86 10.47
C THR A 38 -26.94 4.19 9.73
N ILE A 39 -27.85 4.35 8.76
CA ILE A 39 -28.07 5.61 8.04
C ILE A 39 -28.50 6.71 9.03
N SER A 40 -29.47 6.43 9.89
CA SER A 40 -29.95 7.38 10.91
C SER A 40 -28.81 7.85 11.82
N ARG A 41 -27.99 6.92 12.34
CA ARG A 41 -26.81 7.27 13.16
C ARG A 41 -25.83 8.16 12.40
N ARG A 42 -25.60 7.89 11.11
CA ARG A 42 -24.70 8.71 10.28
C ARG A 42 -25.24 10.11 10.06
N LEU A 43 -26.53 10.25 9.74
CA LEU A 43 -27.22 11.54 9.61
C LEU A 43 -27.20 12.34 10.92
N SER A 44 -27.24 11.67 12.08
CA SER A 44 -27.05 12.31 13.39
C SER A 44 -25.59 12.66 13.72
N GLY A 45 -24.67 12.59 12.75
CA GLY A 45 -23.26 12.96 12.91
C GLY A 45 -22.39 11.89 13.56
N ARG A 46 -22.87 10.65 13.70
CA ARG A 46 -22.06 9.58 14.31
C ARG A 46 -21.02 9.05 13.32
N ALA A 47 -19.76 9.27 13.66
CA ALA A 47 -18.61 8.78 12.92
C ALA A 47 -18.64 7.26 12.69
N SER A 48 -18.07 6.85 11.56
CA SER A 48 -17.86 5.46 11.20
C SER A 48 -16.94 4.74 12.17
N ARG A 49 -17.03 3.41 12.12
CA ARG A 49 -16.12 2.59 12.92
C ARG A 49 -14.68 2.87 12.50
N ASN A 50 -14.44 3.09 11.21
CA ASN A 50 -13.11 3.40 10.68
C ASN A 50 -12.64 4.79 11.15
N GLU A 51 -13.49 5.81 11.09
CA GLU A 51 -13.15 7.16 11.59
C GLU A 51 -12.90 7.16 13.10
N ARG A 52 -13.72 6.45 13.88
CA ARG A 52 -13.47 6.28 15.31
C ARG A 52 -12.19 5.51 15.61
N ASN A 53 -11.81 4.57 14.75
CA ASN A 53 -10.54 3.86 14.92
C ASN A 53 -9.36 4.75 14.51
N GLN A 54 -9.56 5.71 13.61
CA GLN A 54 -8.52 6.63 13.14
C GLN A 54 -7.90 7.43 14.28
N THR A 55 -8.69 7.87 15.25
CA THR A 55 -8.19 8.61 16.42
C THR A 55 -7.26 7.80 17.31
N HIS A 56 -7.28 6.47 17.18
CA HIS A 56 -6.39 5.56 17.90
C HIS A 56 -5.22 5.06 17.04
N GLN A 57 -5.10 5.51 15.79
CA GLN A 57 -3.96 5.17 14.93
C GLN A 57 -2.80 6.14 15.17
N ARG A 58 -1.58 5.61 15.12
CA ARG A 58 -0.35 6.39 15.31
C ARG A 58 -0.01 7.29 14.12
N ILE A 59 -0.39 6.88 12.92
CA ILE A 59 -0.29 7.71 11.72
C ILE A 59 -1.65 8.31 11.38
N CYS A 60 -1.65 9.54 10.89
CA CYS A 60 -2.88 10.21 10.45
C CYS A 60 -3.35 9.67 9.09
N ARG A 61 -4.60 10.01 8.72
CA ARG A 61 -5.22 9.50 7.50
C ARG A 61 -4.43 9.85 6.24
N SER A 62 -3.90 11.07 6.14
CA SER A 62 -3.12 11.51 4.98
C SER A 62 -1.79 10.78 4.85
N GLN A 63 -1.13 10.46 5.96
CA GLN A 63 0.07 9.62 5.99
C GLN A 63 -0.26 8.18 5.57
N GLU A 64 -1.37 7.64 6.07
CA GLU A 64 -1.83 6.29 5.71
C GLU A 64 -2.15 6.21 4.20
N GLU A 65 -2.83 7.21 3.64
CA GLU A 65 -3.10 7.33 2.21
C GLU A 65 -1.82 7.50 1.37
N SER A 66 -0.85 8.27 1.87
CA SER A 66 0.45 8.46 1.19
C SER A 66 1.24 7.15 1.16
N LEU A 67 1.27 6.41 2.27
CA LEU A 67 1.90 5.09 2.36
C LEU A 67 1.22 4.08 1.43
N LEU A 68 -0.11 4.10 1.35
CA LEU A 68 -0.88 3.28 0.42
C LEU A 68 -0.51 3.58 -1.04
N ARG A 69 -0.50 4.88 -1.42
CA ARG A 69 -0.11 5.31 -2.77
C ARG A 69 1.31 4.89 -3.11
N TRP A 70 2.24 5.07 -2.17
CA TRP A 70 3.62 4.60 -2.32
C TRP A 70 3.68 3.08 -2.55
N ALA A 71 2.99 2.28 -1.73
CA ALA A 71 2.99 0.83 -1.85
C ALA A 71 2.40 0.34 -3.20
N LEU A 72 1.31 0.96 -3.66
CA LEU A 72 0.73 0.69 -4.98
C LEU A 72 1.67 1.13 -6.12
N ARG A 73 2.37 2.26 -5.96
CA ARG A 73 3.35 2.71 -6.94
C ARG A 73 4.52 1.73 -7.06
N GLN A 74 5.02 1.21 -5.94
CA GLN A 74 6.04 0.17 -5.95
C GLN A 74 5.56 -1.04 -6.74
N GLU A 75 4.33 -1.51 -6.50
CA GLU A 75 3.77 -2.65 -7.23
C GLU A 75 3.66 -2.38 -8.74
N SER A 76 3.26 -1.17 -9.15
CA SER A 76 3.23 -0.79 -10.58
C SER A 76 4.61 -0.79 -11.25
N LEU A 77 5.67 -0.61 -10.47
CA LEU A 77 7.07 -0.71 -10.91
C LEU A 77 7.60 -2.15 -10.82
N GLY A 78 6.73 -3.10 -10.50
CA GLY A 78 7.03 -4.51 -10.29
C GLY A 78 7.46 -4.84 -8.86
N TYR A 79 7.82 -3.88 -8.02
CA TYR A 79 8.29 -4.12 -6.66
C TYR A 79 7.12 -4.37 -5.71
N ALA A 80 7.03 -5.56 -5.11
CA ALA A 80 6.06 -5.81 -4.05
C ALA A 80 6.73 -5.55 -2.69
N PRO A 81 6.41 -4.44 -1.96
CA PRO A 81 7.00 -4.19 -0.66
C PRO A 81 6.68 -5.32 0.31
N SER A 82 7.66 -5.73 1.11
CA SER A 82 7.44 -6.71 2.17
C SER A 82 6.75 -6.07 3.38
N HIS A 83 6.23 -6.92 4.28
CA HIS A 83 5.67 -6.45 5.55
C HIS A 83 6.70 -5.72 6.42
N SER A 84 7.98 -6.12 6.36
CA SER A 84 9.06 -5.46 7.11
C SER A 84 9.45 -4.11 6.50
N GLN A 85 9.45 -3.98 5.17
CA GLN A 85 9.68 -2.71 4.49
C GLN A 85 8.57 -1.70 4.81
N LEU A 86 7.30 -2.11 4.72
CA LEU A 86 6.17 -1.27 5.13
C LEU A 86 6.30 -0.80 6.57
N ARG A 87 6.71 -1.69 7.47
CA ARG A 87 6.94 -1.36 8.87
C ARG A 87 8.04 -0.32 9.04
N ALA A 88 9.19 -0.53 8.40
CA ALA A 88 10.34 0.37 8.49
C ALA A 88 9.99 1.78 7.97
N CYS A 89 9.24 1.89 6.87
CA CYS A 89 8.78 3.19 6.37
C CYS A 89 7.91 3.93 7.38
N VAL A 90 7.01 3.22 8.06
CA VAL A 90 6.11 3.82 9.06
C VAL A 90 6.88 4.21 10.32
N GLU A 91 7.80 3.37 10.79
CA GLU A 91 8.68 3.69 11.92
C GLU A 91 9.54 4.93 11.61
N ALA A 92 10.06 5.07 10.38
CA ALA A 92 10.79 6.25 9.96
C ALA A 92 9.93 7.53 9.98
N ILE A 93 8.69 7.46 9.49
CA ILE A 93 7.74 8.58 9.56
C ILE A 93 7.48 8.98 11.02
N LEU A 94 7.27 8.01 11.90
CA LEU A 94 6.99 8.26 13.31
C LEU A 94 8.21 8.83 14.05
N HIS A 95 9.41 8.34 13.76
CA HIS A 95 10.66 8.89 14.30
C HIS A 95 10.86 10.35 13.89
N GLN A 96 10.55 10.70 12.63
CA GLN A 96 10.61 12.09 12.16
C GLN A 96 9.62 13.00 12.91
N GLN A 97 8.54 12.43 13.43
CA GLN A 97 7.53 13.13 14.24
C GLN A 97 7.85 13.11 15.75
N GLY A 98 9.00 12.55 16.16
CA GLY A 98 9.40 12.42 17.56
C GLY A 98 8.77 11.24 18.30
N ASP A 99 8.03 10.36 17.60
CA ASP A 99 7.45 9.15 18.19
C ASP A 99 8.34 7.94 17.97
N ASN A 100 9.21 7.68 18.95
CA ASN A 100 10.19 6.57 18.93
C ASN A 100 9.64 5.25 19.49
N ASN A 101 8.34 5.15 19.75
CA ASN A 101 7.76 3.93 20.29
C ASN A 101 7.73 2.83 19.21
N PRO A 102 7.99 1.55 19.54
CA PRO A 102 7.90 0.47 18.58
C PRO A 102 6.45 0.27 18.10
N LEU A 103 6.24 0.00 16.81
CA LEU A 103 4.92 -0.36 16.30
C LEU A 103 4.45 -1.71 16.88
N GLY A 104 3.15 -1.87 17.10
CA GLY A 104 2.60 -3.15 17.56
C GLY A 104 2.89 -4.30 16.58
N LYS A 105 3.05 -5.53 17.09
CA LYS A 105 3.36 -6.74 16.30
C LYS A 105 2.42 -6.96 15.10
N HIS A 106 1.13 -6.64 15.28
CA HIS A 106 0.09 -6.86 14.27
C HIS A 106 -0.21 -5.62 13.41
N TRP A 107 0.58 -4.55 13.52
CA TRP A 107 0.29 -3.29 12.86
C TRP A 107 0.20 -3.46 11.34
N THR A 108 1.21 -4.08 10.71
CA THR A 108 1.23 -4.26 9.25
C THR A 108 0.09 -5.15 8.77
N THR A 109 -0.19 -6.27 9.45
CA THR A 109 -1.33 -7.13 9.11
C THR A 109 -2.67 -6.38 9.19
N ARG A 110 -2.83 -5.52 10.20
CA ARG A 110 -4.04 -4.68 10.34
C ARG A 110 -4.11 -3.61 9.25
N PHE A 111 -2.97 -3.01 8.87
CA PHE A 111 -2.89 -2.06 7.76
C PHE A 111 -3.33 -2.73 6.44
N VAL A 112 -2.77 -3.89 6.10
CA VAL A 112 -3.18 -4.64 4.89
C VAL A 112 -4.66 -5.02 4.93
N LYS A 113 -5.17 -5.43 6.11
CA LYS A 113 -6.60 -5.77 6.27
C LYS A 113 -7.53 -4.56 6.06
N ARG A 114 -7.07 -3.34 6.37
CA ARG A 114 -7.84 -2.11 6.11
C ARG A 114 -7.84 -1.68 4.65
N HIS A 115 -6.86 -2.16 3.87
CA HIS A 115 -6.64 -1.80 2.47
C HIS A 115 -6.66 -3.07 1.61
N PRO A 116 -7.85 -3.63 1.29
CA PRO A 116 -7.97 -4.89 0.55
C PRO A 116 -7.27 -4.85 -0.82
N ASN A 117 -7.20 -3.68 -1.44
CA ASN A 117 -6.43 -3.42 -2.66
C ASN A 117 -4.93 -3.78 -2.51
N LEU A 118 -4.36 -3.69 -1.31
CA LEU A 118 -3.00 -4.15 -1.01
C LEU A 118 -2.93 -5.65 -0.71
N SER A 119 -4.01 -6.27 -0.22
CA SER A 119 -3.99 -7.67 0.24
C SER A 119 -3.65 -8.67 -0.86
N THR A 120 -4.02 -8.39 -2.11
CA THR A 120 -3.69 -9.26 -3.26
C THR A 120 -2.28 -8.99 -3.81
N LYS A 121 -1.70 -7.85 -3.44
CA LYS A 121 -0.47 -7.28 -4.03
C LYS A 121 0.76 -7.50 -3.16
N LEU A 122 0.56 -7.59 -1.85
CA LEU A 122 1.61 -7.87 -0.88
C LEU A 122 1.81 -9.40 -0.77
N GLY A 123 3.05 -9.86 -0.96
CA GLY A 123 3.41 -11.26 -0.75
C GLY A 123 3.71 -12.07 -2.01
N LYS A 124 3.48 -11.53 -3.22
CA LYS A 124 4.16 -12.06 -4.41
C LYS A 124 5.59 -11.55 -4.39
N ARG A 125 6.49 -12.34 -3.78
CA ARG A 125 7.93 -12.25 -4.03
C ARG A 125 8.09 -12.14 -5.55
N GLN A 126 8.67 -11.04 -6.06
CA GLN A 126 9.21 -11.10 -7.42
C GLN A 126 10.07 -12.35 -7.46
N GLU A 127 9.80 -13.23 -8.41
CA GLU A 127 10.43 -14.52 -8.46
C GLU A 127 11.94 -14.39 -8.28
N ALA A 128 12.49 -15.28 -7.46
CA ALA A 128 13.93 -15.48 -7.38
C ALA A 128 14.55 -15.66 -8.78
N SER A 129 13.77 -16.03 -9.80
CA SER A 129 14.19 -16.16 -11.20
C SER A 129 14.84 -14.91 -11.82
N ARG A 130 14.54 -13.69 -11.34
CA ARG A 130 15.30 -12.49 -11.76
C ARG A 130 16.70 -12.40 -11.15
N PHE A 131 16.90 -13.05 -10.01
CA PHE A 131 18.18 -13.17 -9.31
C PHE A 131 18.91 -14.48 -9.64
N ASP A 132 18.20 -15.54 -10.06
CA ASP A 132 18.82 -16.81 -10.50
C ASP A 132 19.65 -16.62 -11.78
N GLY A 133 19.43 -15.54 -12.53
CA GLY A 133 20.32 -15.15 -13.63
C GLY A 133 21.73 -14.76 -13.17
N PHE A 134 21.93 -14.40 -11.90
CA PHE A 134 23.22 -14.03 -11.29
C PHE A 134 23.93 -15.23 -10.66
N THR A 135 23.97 -16.37 -11.34
CA THR A 135 24.87 -17.46 -10.92
C THR A 135 26.34 -17.07 -11.18
N PRO A 136 27.31 -17.57 -10.40
CA PRO A 136 28.74 -17.35 -10.69
C PRO A 136 29.10 -17.73 -12.13
N ARG A 137 28.47 -18.76 -12.69
CA ARG A 137 28.65 -19.18 -14.08
C ARG A 137 28.14 -18.16 -15.08
N SER A 138 26.93 -17.61 -14.88
CA SER A 138 26.36 -16.59 -15.76
C SER A 138 27.14 -15.27 -15.69
N VAL A 139 27.61 -14.91 -14.51
CA VAL A 139 28.42 -13.71 -14.27
C VAL A 139 29.78 -13.86 -14.95
N ASN A 140 30.46 -14.99 -14.76
CA ASN A 140 31.75 -15.25 -15.41
C ASN A 140 31.60 -15.29 -16.94
N TRP A 141 30.58 -15.98 -17.46
CA TRP A 141 30.32 -16.03 -18.91
C TRP A 141 30.11 -14.64 -19.53
N TYR A 142 29.43 -13.73 -18.83
CA TYR A 142 29.26 -12.35 -19.28
C TYR A 142 30.58 -11.58 -19.31
N PHE A 143 31.42 -11.73 -18.28
CA PHE A 143 32.73 -11.08 -18.23
C PHE A 143 33.71 -11.66 -19.24
N ASP A 144 33.67 -12.97 -19.49
CA ASP A 144 34.49 -13.63 -20.51
C ASP A 144 34.20 -13.03 -21.90
N ILE A 145 32.91 -12.95 -22.29
CA ILE A 145 32.50 -12.33 -23.57
C ILE A 145 32.90 -10.85 -23.62
N ARG A 146 32.72 -10.12 -22.51
CA ARG A 146 33.06 -8.70 -22.45
C ARG A 146 34.55 -8.46 -22.71
N GLU A 147 35.41 -9.22 -22.05
CA GLU A 147 36.86 -9.09 -22.22
C GLU A 147 37.31 -9.56 -23.62
N ASP A 148 36.76 -10.67 -24.10
CA ASP A 148 37.13 -11.25 -25.41
C ASP A 148 36.68 -10.38 -26.60
N GLU A 149 35.44 -9.88 -26.59
CA GLU A 149 34.88 -9.12 -27.73
C GLU A 149 35.07 -7.60 -27.61
N TYR A 150 35.09 -7.07 -26.38
CA TYR A 150 35.02 -5.63 -26.11
C TYR A 150 36.16 -5.11 -25.21
N GLY A 151 37.16 -5.92 -24.86
CA GLY A 151 38.30 -5.50 -24.02
C GLY A 151 39.15 -4.37 -24.61
N TRP A 152 39.01 -4.08 -25.91
CA TRP A 152 39.62 -2.93 -26.57
C TRP A 152 38.94 -1.58 -26.23
N ILE A 153 37.72 -1.61 -25.69
CA ILE A 153 37.03 -0.42 -25.20
C ILE A 153 37.58 -0.08 -23.83
N LYS A 154 38.31 1.03 -23.75
CA LYS A 154 38.88 1.48 -22.49
C LYS A 154 37.80 1.74 -21.43
N PRO A 155 38.08 1.48 -20.14
CA PRO A 155 37.13 1.76 -19.06
C PRO A 155 36.60 3.18 -19.08
N GLU A 156 37.44 4.17 -19.41
CA GLU A 156 37.07 5.58 -19.52
C GLU A 156 35.98 5.88 -20.57
N ASN A 157 35.81 4.98 -21.54
CA ASN A 157 34.83 5.09 -22.63
C ASN A 157 33.59 4.19 -22.40
N THR A 158 33.51 3.49 -21.27
CA THR A 158 32.35 2.68 -20.91
C THR A 158 31.37 3.55 -20.12
N VAL A 159 30.21 3.85 -20.70
CA VAL A 159 29.11 4.53 -20.01
C VAL A 159 28.00 3.52 -19.70
N ASN A 160 27.51 3.50 -18.47
CA ASN A 160 26.26 2.81 -18.19
C ASN A 160 25.10 3.70 -18.63
N VAL A 161 24.04 3.08 -19.14
CA VAL A 161 22.78 3.77 -19.37
C VAL A 161 21.72 2.97 -18.65
N ASP A 162 21.56 3.23 -17.36
CA ASP A 162 20.40 2.78 -16.63
C ASP A 162 19.35 3.91 -16.65
N LYS A 163 18.08 3.55 -16.89
CA LYS A 163 16.99 4.49 -16.61
C LYS A 163 16.89 4.61 -15.09
N GLY A 164 17.64 5.55 -14.53
CA GLY A 164 17.54 5.98 -13.14
C GLY A 164 16.19 6.64 -12.89
N GLY A 165 15.15 5.84 -12.66
CA GLY A 165 14.05 6.29 -11.80
C GLY A 165 14.64 6.54 -10.42
N ILE A 166 14.38 7.71 -9.84
CA ILE A 166 14.89 8.13 -8.52
C ILE A 166 14.69 6.98 -7.52
N MET A 167 15.79 6.28 -7.23
CA MET A 167 15.84 5.23 -6.23
C MET A 167 16.35 5.88 -4.95
N ALA A 168 15.44 6.19 -4.02
CA ALA A 168 15.85 6.49 -2.66
C ALA A 168 16.44 5.20 -2.07
N GLY A 169 17.77 5.10 -2.10
CA GLY A 169 18.50 3.96 -1.60
C GLY A 169 18.28 3.80 -0.09
N PHE A 170 17.61 2.72 0.31
CA PHE A 170 17.68 2.21 1.67
C PHE A 170 18.96 1.37 1.79
N GLY A 171 20.08 2.03 2.06
CA GLY A 171 21.28 1.38 2.57
C GLY A 171 21.03 0.92 4.02
N ARG A 172 21.57 -0.24 4.37
CA ARG A 172 21.70 -0.68 5.77
C ARG A 172 22.69 0.21 6.51
#